data_AF-A0AAJ1B089-F1
#
_entry.id   AF-A0AAJ1B089-F1
#
_cell.length_a   1.000
_cell.length_b   1.000
_cell.length_c   1.000
_cell.angle_alpha   90.00
_cell.angle_beta   90.00
_cell.angle_gamma   90.00
#
_symmetry.space_group_name_H-M   'P 1'
#
loop_
_entity.id
_entity.type
_entity.pdbx_description
1 polymer ?
#
loop_
_entity_poly.entity_id
_entity_poly.type
_entity_poly.pdbx_seq_one_letter_code
_entity_poly.pdbx_strand_id
1 'polypeptide(L)'
;AKQVSIYEYDEEKHMRQEREASWEEGRLSGIKEGEERGRLSGRMELLKEQIQKKLSKGLSLFEIAEDLEEDETLIAELFQKIQE
;
A
#
# COMPACT_ATOMS: atom_id res chain seq x y z
N ALA A 1 16.25 40.02 34.78
CA ALA A 1 16.33 39.25 33.53
C ALA A 1 16.33 37.77 33.89
N LYS A 2 15.41 36.95 33.35
CA LYS A 2 15.47 35.50 33.57
C LYS A 2 16.72 34.98 32.86
N GLN A 3 17.72 34.56 33.64
CA GLN A 3 18.91 33.90 33.16
C GLN A 3 18.49 32.48 32.79
N VAL A 4 17.99 32.29 31.56
CA VAL A 4 17.74 30.96 31.01
C VAL A 4 19.11 30.30 30.89
N SER A 5 19.33 29.23 31.65
CA SER A 5 20.64 28.59 31.69
C SER A 5 20.94 27.94 30.34
N ILE A 6 22.17 28.05 29.86
CA ILE A 6 22.62 27.41 28.62
C ILE A 6 22.30 25.91 28.56
N TYR A 7 22.12 25.28 29.72
CA TYR A 7 21.82 23.86 29.88
C TYR A 7 20.34 23.53 29.60
N GLU A 8 19.40 24.34 30.09
CA GLU A 8 17.96 24.17 29.79
C GLU A 8 17.66 24.34 28.30
N TYR A 9 18.39 25.22 27.61
CA TYR A 9 18.20 25.46 26.18
C TYR A 9 18.66 24.27 25.33
N ASP A 10 19.76 23.61 25.71
CA ASP A 10 20.22 22.41 25.00
C ASP A 10 19.26 21.23 25.22
N GLU A 11 18.74 21.03 26.44
CA GLU A 11 17.73 19.99 26.70
C GLU A 11 16.41 20.27 25.95
N GLU A 12 15.91 21.50 25.97
CA GLU A 12 14.67 21.86 25.25
C GLU A 12 14.83 21.64 23.73
N LYS A 13 16.00 21.97 23.19
CA LYS A 13 16.33 21.74 21.78
C LYS A 13 16.41 20.25 21.44
N HIS A 14 17.03 19.43 22.29
CA HIS A 14 17.09 17.97 22.09
C HIS A 14 15.70 17.34 22.12
N MET A 15 14.89 17.68 23.12
CA MET A 15 13.52 17.17 23.25
C MET A 15 12.63 17.59 22.07
N ARG A 16 12.88 18.78 21.49
CA ARG A 16 12.18 19.22 20.27
C ARG A 16 12.62 18.42 19.05
N GLN A 17 13.92 18.19 18.88
CA GLN A 17 14.46 17.41 17.77
C GLN A 17 13.95 15.96 17.79
N GLU A 18 13.90 15.32 18.96
CA GLU A 18 13.37 13.96 19.07
C GLU A 18 11.87 13.88 18.73
N ARG A 19 11.08 14.87 19.13
CA ARG A 19 9.66 14.96 18.75
C ARG A 19 9.47 15.19 17.26
N GLU A 20 10.24 16.12 16.67
CA GLU A 20 10.18 16.41 15.23
C GLU A 20 10.63 15.19 14.41
N ALA A 21 11.68 14.48 14.85
CA ALA A 21 12.13 13.24 14.21
C ALA A 21 11.08 12.13 14.32
N SER A 22 10.47 11.93 15.50
CA SER A 22 9.42 10.92 15.70
C SER A 22 8.16 11.23 14.88
N TRP A 23 7.79 12.51 14.77
CA TRP A 23 6.65 12.94 13.96
C TRP A 23 6.90 12.70 12.47
N GLU A 24 8.09 13.06 11.99
CA GLU A 24 8.49 12.87 10.60
C GLU A 24 8.60 11.38 10.23
N GLU A 25 9.15 10.56 11.13
CA GLU A 25 9.20 9.10 10.97
C GLU A 25 7.79 8.50 10.88
N GLY A 26 6.88 8.87 11.78
CA GLY A 26 5.49 8.43 11.75
C GLY A 26 4.77 8.84 10.47
N ARG A 27 5.01 10.07 10.00
CA ARG A 27 4.47 10.59 8.73
C ARG A 27 4.99 9.80 7.53
N LEU A 28 6.29 9.54 7.47
CA LEU A 28 6.93 8.76 6.41
C LEU A 28 6.45 7.31 6.41
N SER A 29 6.28 6.68 7.58
CA SER A 29 5.71 5.35 7.70
C SER A 29 4.29 5.31 7.14
N GLY A 30 3.44 6.25 7.55
CA GLY A 30 2.05 6.31 7.06
C GLY A 30 1.94 6.50 5.55
N ILE A 31 2.81 7.30 4.95
CA ILE A 31 2.86 7.46 3.48
C ILE A 31 3.27 6.15 2.80
N LYS A 32 4.36 5.52 3.26
CA LYS A 32 4.83 4.25 2.68
C LYS A 32 3.76 3.15 2.78
N GLU A 33 3.10 3.04 3.92
CA GLU A 33 2.00 2.08 4.11
C GLU A 33 0.82 2.39 3.18
N GLY A 34 0.47 3.67 3.01
CA GLY A 34 -0.57 4.10 2.07
C GLY A 34 -0.24 3.78 0.62
N GLU A 35 1.00 4.06 0.19
CA GLU A 35 1.50 3.77 -1.14
C GLU A 35 1.51 2.28 -1.44
N GLU A 36 2.01 1.45 -0.52
CA GLU A 36 2.04 0.00 -0.73
C GLU A 36 0.63 -0.60 -0.77
N ARG A 37 -0.27 -0.17 0.12
CA ARG A 37 -1.68 -0.56 0.07
C ARG A 37 -2.34 -0.14 -1.25
N GLY A 38 -2.09 1.08 -1.70
CA GLY A 38 -2.62 1.60 -2.97
C GLY A 38 -2.10 0.80 -4.17
N ARG A 39 -0.81 0.47 -4.18
CA ARG A 39 -0.17 -0.34 -5.23
C ARG A 39 -0.74 -1.76 -5.29
N LEU A 40 -0.88 -2.42 -4.14
CA LEU A 40 -1.46 -3.76 -4.04
C LEU A 40 -2.92 -3.76 -4.47
N SER A 41 -3.72 -2.79 -4.00
CA SER A 41 -5.12 -2.66 -4.41
C SER A 41 -5.23 -2.40 -5.92
N GLY A 42 -4.41 -1.51 -6.47
CA GLY A 42 -4.43 -1.18 -7.90
C GLY A 42 -4.07 -2.37 -8.78
N ARG A 43 -3.06 -3.16 -8.39
CA ARG A 43 -2.72 -4.41 -9.10
C ARG A 43 -3.89 -5.40 -9.07
N MET A 44 -4.54 -5.57 -7.92
CA MET A 44 -5.66 -6.48 -7.78
C MET A 44 -6.86 -6.07 -8.64
N GLU A 45 -7.21 -4.79 -8.64
CA GLU A 45 -8.31 -4.28 -9.47
C GLU A 45 -8.03 -4.42 -10.97
N LEU A 46 -6.79 -4.14 -11.42
CA LEU A 46 -6.39 -4.37 -12.80
C LEU A 46 -6.52 -5.84 -13.20
N LEU A 47 -6.11 -6.76 -12.34
CA LEU A 47 -6.20 -8.19 -12.59
C LEU A 47 -7.67 -8.65 -12.72
N LYS A 48 -8.55 -8.15 -11.85
CA LYS A 48 -10.00 -8.41 -11.95
C LYS A 48 -10.58 -7.88 -13.26
N GLU A 49 -10.22 -6.67 -13.67
CA GLU A 49 -10.70 -6.08 -14.94
C GLU A 49 -10.23 -6.91 -16.15
N GLN A 50 -8.98 -7.37 -16.14
CA GLN A 50 -8.43 -8.24 -17.18
C GLN A 50 -9.18 -9.58 -17.26
N ILE A 51 -9.47 -10.20 -16.11
CA ILE A 51 -10.27 -11.44 -16.03
C ILE A 51 -11.66 -11.20 -16.63
N GLN A 52 -12.39 -10.18 -16.19
CA GLN A 52 -13.71 -9.84 -16.73
C GLN A 52 -13.70 -9.59 -18.25
N LYS A 53 -12.70 -8.85 -18.73
CA LYS A 53 -12.56 -8.52 -20.16
C LYS A 53 -12.23 -9.75 -21.02
N LYS A 54 -11.54 -10.74 -20.47
CA LYS A 54 -11.26 -11.99 -21.18
C LYS A 54 -12.45 -12.94 -21.13
N LEU A 55 -13.15 -13.01 -20.01
CA LEU A 55 -14.41 -13.76 -19.89
C LEU A 55 -15.48 -13.25 -20.85
N SER A 56 -15.60 -11.93 -21.02
CA SER A 56 -16.55 -11.35 -21.98
C SER A 56 -16.22 -11.67 -23.44
N LYS A 57 -14.98 -12.08 -23.74
CA LYS A 57 -14.57 -12.61 -25.05
C LYS A 57 -14.82 -14.11 -25.19
N GLY A 58 -15.32 -14.78 -24.15
CA GLY A 58 -15.62 -16.22 -24.16
C GLY A 58 -14.42 -17.12 -23.86
N LEU A 59 -13.33 -16.58 -23.30
CA LEU A 59 -12.16 -17.38 -22.88
C LEU A 59 -12.48 -18.17 -21.61
N SER A 60 -11.94 -19.38 -21.51
CA SER A 60 -12.04 -20.22 -20.31
C SER A 60 -11.10 -19.75 -19.19
N LEU A 61 -11.36 -20.15 -17.94
CA LEU A 61 -10.50 -19.81 -16.80
C LEU A 61 -9.05 -20.29 -17.00
N PHE A 62 -8.87 -21.46 -17.61
CA PHE A 62 -7.54 -22.00 -17.96
C PHE A 62 -6.80 -21.11 -18.96
N GLU A 63 -7.45 -20.70 -20.06
CA GLU A 63 -6.83 -19.81 -21.05
C GLU A 63 -6.52 -18.43 -20.46
N ILE A 64 -7.35 -17.96 -19.52
CA ILE A 64 -7.11 -16.70 -18.81
C ILE A 64 -5.90 -16.82 -17.89
N ALA A 65 -5.75 -17.93 -17.17
CA ALA A 65 -4.60 -18.21 -16.32
C ALA A 65 -3.30 -18.24 -17.13
N GLU A 66 -3.30 -18.96 -18.26
CA GLU A 66 -2.16 -19.02 -19.17
C GLU A 66 -1.83 -17.64 -19.78
N ASP A 67 -2.83 -16.87 -20.22
CA ASP A 67 -2.59 -15.55 -20.82
C ASP A 67 -2.11 -14.50 -19.80
N LEU A 68 -2.60 -14.58 -18.56
CA LEU A 68 -2.19 -13.67 -17.49
C LEU A 68 -0.91 -14.15 -16.78
N GLU A 69 -0.39 -15.33 -17.09
CA GLU A 69 0.75 -15.98 -16.41
C GLU A 69 0.52 -16.08 -14.88
N GLU A 70 -0.73 -16.33 -14.47
CA GLU A 70 -1.14 -16.42 -13.07
C GLU A 70 -1.75 -17.80 -12.80
N ASP A 71 -1.73 -18.24 -11.53
CA ASP A 71 -2.29 -19.55 -11.15
C ASP A 71 -3.80 -19.65 -11.46
N GLU A 72 -4.23 -20.77 -12.05
CA GLU A 72 -5.65 -21.04 -12.33
C GLU A 72 -6.50 -20.94 -11.05
N THR A 73 -5.97 -21.39 -9.91
CA THR A 73 -6.64 -21.28 -8.61
C THR A 73 -6.86 -19.83 -8.17
N LEU A 74 -5.88 -18.95 -8.42
CA LEU A 74 -5.98 -17.52 -8.14
C LEU A 74 -7.03 -16.87 -9.04
N ILE A 75 -7.01 -17.17 -10.35
CA ILE A 75 -8.00 -16.67 -11.30
C ILE A 75 -9.41 -17.12 -10.91
N ALA A 76 -9.59 -18.37 -10.49
CA ALA A 76 -10.87 -18.89 -10.04
C ALA A 76 -11.37 -18.20 -8.75
N GLU A 77 -10.49 -17.97 -7.77
CA GLU A 77 -10.84 -17.24 -6.55
C GLU A 77 -11.24 -15.79 -6.85
N LEU A 78 -10.49 -15.11 -7.71
CA LEU A 78 -10.79 -13.74 -8.12
C LEU A 78 -12.07 -13.67 -8.93
N PHE A 79 -12.31 -14.62 -9.81
CA PHE A 79 -13.57 -14.73 -10.54
C PHE A 79 -14.76 -14.88 -9.59
N GLN A 80 -14.65 -15.76 -8.57
CA GLN A 80 -15.70 -15.92 -7.58
C GLN A 80 -15.98 -14.63 -6.81
N LYS A 81 -14.93 -13.90 -6.40
CA LYS A 81 -15.05 -12.60 -5.73
C LYS A 81 -15.64 -11.49 -6.61
N ILE A 82 -15.57 -11.63 -7.93
CA ILE A 82 -16.16 -10.67 -8.89
C ILE A 82 -17.66 -10.97 -9.12
N GLN A 83 -18.08 -12.24 -9.00
CA GLN A 83 -19.48 -12.66 -9.17
C GLN A 83 -20.33 -12.50 -7.89
N GLU A 84 -19.70 -12.33 -6.72
CA GLU A 84 -20.35 -11.98 -5.46
C GLU A 84 -20.78 -10.52 -5.42
#